data_AF-A0A183KW69-F1
#
_entry.id   AF-A0A183KW69-F1
#
_cell.length_a   1.000
_cell.length_b   1.000
_cell.length_c   1.000
_cell.angle_alpha   90.00
_cell.angle_beta   90.00
_cell.angle_gamma   90.00
#
_symmetry.space_group_name_H-M   'P 1'
#
loop_
_entity.id
_entity.type
_entity.pdbx_description
1 polymer ?
#
loop_
_entity_poly.entity_id
_entity_poly.type
_entity_poly.pdbx_seq_one_letter_code
_entity_poly.pdbx_strand_id
1 'polypeptide(L)'
;LFLVLQDPPEKSFPACTLKNFPYLIEHTLQWARDLFEGLFVHQSQAMSSFLQDPPGFLERTLSNQGNQPLETLETLKTNLLDKRPSSFEDCVTWARLLWQDLFSNTIAQLLFNFPRDHVTSTGSDFWSGTKRCPHPLQFDVEDTTHLEFISAASNLRAECYGIPQCRNLSKISEIVQSVVVPPFVPRSGVRIDVTEAEAQARSAAPMTDTSRLEKLQKALRSFSNTSTLHINVIEFEKDDDTNFHMDFITTASNLRAENYEIPPADRLKSKLIAGKIIPAIATTTSLVAGLVCLELLKVCNYVSP
;
A
#
# COMPACT_ATOMS: atom_id res chain seq x y z
N LEU A 1 -38.95 4.72 -1.60
CA LEU A 1 -38.38 6.05 -1.90
C LEU A 1 -36.84 6.06 -1.82
N PHE A 2 -36.23 5.46 -0.79
CA PHE A 2 -34.77 5.52 -0.58
C PHE A 2 -33.92 4.99 -1.75
N LEU A 3 -34.38 3.94 -2.46
CA LEU A 3 -33.69 3.38 -3.63
C LEU A 3 -33.88 4.18 -4.94
N VAL A 4 -34.70 5.23 -4.94
CA VAL A 4 -35.04 6.01 -6.15
C VAL A 4 -34.06 7.19 -6.35
N LEU A 5 -33.33 7.58 -5.30
CA LEU A 5 -32.34 8.65 -5.34
C LEU A 5 -30.94 8.03 -5.31
N GLN A 6 -30.10 8.42 -6.26
CA GLN A 6 -28.68 8.08 -6.26
C GLN A 6 -27.91 9.14 -5.49
N ASP A 7 -27.24 8.71 -4.41
CA ASP A 7 -26.23 9.52 -3.76
C ASP A 7 -25.02 9.72 -4.70
N PRO A 8 -24.30 10.85 -4.59
CA PRO A 8 -23.06 11.04 -5.36
C PRO A 8 -22.07 9.90 -5.05
N PRO A 9 -21.42 9.31 -6.07
CA PRO A 9 -20.41 8.29 -5.83
C PRO A 9 -19.23 8.86 -5.05
N GLU A 10 -18.56 8.02 -4.25
CA GLU A 10 -17.30 8.40 -3.61
C GLU A 10 -16.29 8.87 -4.68
N LYS A 11 -15.61 9.98 -4.39
CA LYS A 11 -14.53 10.46 -5.26
C LYS A 11 -13.35 9.49 -5.16
N SER A 12 -13.13 8.69 -6.20
CA SER A 12 -11.92 7.89 -6.36
C SER A 12 -10.85 8.69 -7.12
N PHE A 13 -9.59 8.50 -6.74
CA PHE A 13 -8.46 9.11 -7.44
C PHE A 13 -8.04 8.21 -8.63
N PRO A 14 -7.66 8.79 -9.79
CA PRO A 14 -7.15 8.00 -10.90
C PRO A 14 -5.89 7.21 -10.53
N ALA A 15 -5.81 5.95 -10.96
CA ALA A 15 -4.70 5.07 -10.60
C ALA A 15 -3.32 5.61 -11.03
N CYS A 16 -3.22 6.33 -12.15
CA CYS A 16 -1.96 6.95 -12.58
C CYS A 16 -1.51 8.09 -11.65
N THR A 17 -2.46 8.87 -11.12
CA THR A 17 -2.20 9.93 -10.13
C THR A 17 -1.64 9.32 -8.85
N LEU A 18 -2.26 8.23 -8.36
CA LEU A 18 -1.77 7.55 -7.16
C LEU A 18 -0.40 6.91 -7.38
N LYS A 19 -0.20 6.21 -8.51
CA LYS A 19 1.02 5.43 -8.78
C LYS A 19 2.23 6.25 -9.20
N ASN A 20 2.06 7.30 -9.99
CA ASN A 20 3.19 7.99 -10.65
C ASN A 20 3.17 9.51 -10.51
N PHE A 21 2.00 10.15 -10.35
CA PHE A 21 1.91 11.62 -10.42
C PHE A 21 1.05 12.21 -9.28
N PRO A 22 1.41 11.97 -8.00
CA PRO A 22 0.76 12.65 -6.89
C PRO A 22 1.07 14.14 -6.92
N TYR A 23 0.12 14.95 -6.48
CA TYR A 23 0.26 16.41 -6.39
C TYR A 23 -0.45 17.01 -5.17
N LEU A 24 -1.14 16.17 -4.39
CA LEU A 24 -1.81 16.50 -3.14
C LEU A 24 -1.49 15.41 -2.12
N ILE A 25 -1.55 15.78 -0.83
CA ILE A 25 -1.26 14.88 0.28
C ILE A 25 -2.29 13.74 0.38
N GLU A 26 -3.52 13.97 -0.08
CA GLU A 26 -4.57 12.96 -0.18
C GLU A 26 -4.16 11.82 -1.14
N HIS A 27 -3.42 12.13 -2.21
CA HIS A 27 -2.95 11.11 -3.16
C HIS A 27 -1.84 10.24 -2.56
N THR A 28 -0.90 10.85 -1.82
CA THR A 28 0.17 10.11 -1.17
C THR A 28 -0.34 9.30 0.01
N LEU A 29 -1.36 9.79 0.73
CA LEU A 29 -2.03 9.04 1.81
C LEU A 29 -2.82 7.85 1.28
N GLN A 30 -3.59 8.02 0.19
CA GLN A 30 -4.27 6.89 -0.44
C GLN A 30 -3.26 5.88 -0.98
N TRP A 31 -2.18 6.33 -1.63
CA TRP A 31 -1.10 5.44 -2.06
C TRP A 31 -0.46 4.69 -0.89
N ALA A 32 -0.18 5.36 0.23
CA ALA A 32 0.42 4.74 1.41
C ALA A 32 -0.54 3.73 2.06
N ARG A 33 -1.85 4.00 2.02
CA ARG A 33 -2.89 3.08 2.45
C ARG A 33 -2.92 1.83 1.57
N ASP A 34 -2.93 1.99 0.25
CA ASP A 34 -2.89 0.87 -0.71
C ASP A 34 -1.60 0.05 -0.56
N LEU A 35 -0.47 0.73 -0.30
CA LEU A 35 0.81 0.08 -0.02
C LEU A 35 0.75 -0.75 1.27
N PHE A 36 0.17 -0.20 2.35
CA PHE A 36 -0.02 -0.92 3.60
C PHE A 36 -0.90 -2.17 3.40
N GLU A 37 -2.05 -2.01 2.74
CA GLU A 37 -2.96 -3.13 2.45
C GLU A 37 -2.24 -4.20 1.60
N GLY A 38 -1.53 -3.79 0.56
CA GLY A 38 -0.77 -4.69 -0.30
C GLY A 38 0.34 -5.44 0.42
N LEU A 39 1.13 -4.77 1.27
CA LEU A 39 2.30 -5.36 1.94
C LEU A 39 1.96 -6.20 3.17
N PHE A 40 0.98 -5.77 3.96
CA PHE A 40 0.74 -6.33 5.28
C PHE A 40 -0.57 -7.08 5.38
N VAL A 41 -1.64 -6.60 4.73
CA VAL A 41 -2.96 -7.24 4.80
C VAL A 41 -3.06 -8.37 3.78
N HIS A 42 -3.03 -8.04 2.48
CA HIS A 42 -3.22 -9.01 1.41
C HIS A 42 -2.12 -10.09 1.39
N GLN A 43 -0.87 -9.70 1.61
CA GLN A 43 0.24 -10.66 1.65
C GLN A 43 0.16 -11.61 2.84
N SER A 44 -0.20 -11.13 4.03
CA SER A 44 -0.33 -12.01 5.21
C SER A 44 -1.55 -12.94 5.08
N GLN A 45 -2.67 -12.44 4.55
CA GLN A 45 -3.85 -13.24 4.23
C GLN A 45 -3.53 -14.33 3.20
N ALA A 46 -2.83 -13.98 2.11
CA ALA A 46 -2.43 -14.94 1.08
C ALA A 46 -1.48 -16.01 1.64
N MET A 47 -0.48 -15.61 2.44
CA MET A 47 0.41 -16.55 3.12
C MET A 47 -0.34 -17.47 4.08
N SER A 48 -1.20 -16.92 4.94
CA SER A 48 -1.99 -17.71 5.89
C SER A 48 -2.93 -18.69 5.18
N SER A 49 -3.65 -18.24 4.14
CA SER A 49 -4.55 -19.09 3.36
C SER A 49 -3.79 -20.20 2.63
N PHE A 50 -2.61 -19.91 2.06
CA PHE A 50 -1.76 -20.93 1.44
C PHE A 50 -1.23 -21.94 2.46
N LEU A 51 -0.85 -21.52 3.67
CA LEU A 51 -0.36 -22.45 4.70
C LEU A 51 -1.46 -23.37 5.24
N GLN A 52 -2.72 -22.92 5.27
CA GLN A 52 -3.88 -23.70 5.69
C GLN A 52 -4.33 -24.71 4.62
N ASP A 53 -4.39 -24.28 3.36
CA ASP A 53 -4.86 -25.08 2.22
C ASP A 53 -4.01 -24.81 0.98
N PRO A 54 -2.78 -25.36 0.90
CA PRO A 54 -1.91 -25.18 -0.27
C PRO A 54 -2.55 -25.57 -1.61
N PRO A 55 -3.19 -26.75 -1.76
CA PRO A 55 -3.74 -27.17 -3.06
C PRO A 55 -4.94 -26.31 -3.47
N GLY A 56 -5.88 -26.03 -2.57
CA GLY A 56 -7.06 -25.22 -2.90
C GLY A 56 -6.73 -23.75 -3.09
N PHE A 57 -5.76 -23.18 -2.37
CA PHE A 57 -5.28 -21.82 -2.64
C PHE A 57 -4.71 -21.68 -4.06
N LEU A 58 -3.88 -22.65 -4.49
CA LEU A 58 -3.31 -22.63 -5.83
C LEU A 58 -4.40 -22.72 -6.90
N GLU A 59 -5.39 -23.59 -6.74
CA GLU A 59 -6.51 -23.72 -7.69
C GLU A 59 -7.33 -22.42 -7.79
N ARG A 60 -7.69 -21.81 -6.66
CA ARG A 60 -8.41 -20.52 -6.62
C ARG A 60 -7.59 -19.38 -7.22
N THR A 61 -6.29 -19.35 -7.01
CA THR A 61 -5.43 -18.29 -7.55
C THR A 61 -5.29 -18.41 -9.07
N LEU A 62 -5.28 -19.63 -9.60
CA LEU A 62 -5.13 -19.91 -11.03
C LEU A 62 -6.40 -19.61 -11.85
N SER A 63 -7.57 -19.55 -11.21
CA SER A 63 -8.81 -19.16 -11.89
C SER A 63 -8.96 -17.65 -12.06
N ASN A 64 -8.09 -16.84 -11.43
CA ASN A 64 -8.07 -15.40 -11.61
C ASN A 64 -7.61 -15.01 -13.02
N GLN A 65 -8.13 -13.88 -13.51
CA GLN A 65 -7.88 -13.41 -14.88
C GLN A 65 -6.57 -12.61 -14.99
N GLY A 66 -5.96 -12.66 -16.17
CA GLY A 66 -4.78 -11.84 -16.51
C GLY A 66 -3.50 -12.27 -15.79
N ASN A 67 -2.67 -11.31 -15.40
CA ASN A 67 -1.38 -11.55 -14.73
C ASN A 67 -1.48 -11.65 -13.20
N GLN A 68 -2.66 -11.49 -12.61
CA GLN A 68 -2.85 -11.57 -11.15
C GLN A 68 -2.35 -12.88 -10.52
N PRO A 69 -2.55 -14.07 -11.14
CA PRO A 69 -2.01 -15.31 -10.58
C PRO A 69 -0.48 -15.28 -10.47
N LEU A 70 0.20 -14.75 -11.49
CA LEU A 70 1.65 -14.66 -11.53
C LEU A 70 2.17 -13.71 -10.45
N GLU A 71 1.60 -12.51 -10.32
CA GLU A 71 1.99 -11.53 -9.29
C GLU A 71 1.78 -12.10 -7.87
N THR A 72 0.66 -12.80 -7.66
CA THR A 72 0.31 -13.40 -6.37
C THR A 72 1.29 -14.51 -5.98
N LEU A 73 1.57 -15.45 -6.89
CA LEU A 73 2.48 -16.57 -6.63
C LEU A 73 3.94 -16.12 -6.48
N GLU A 74 4.38 -15.07 -7.17
CA GLU A 74 5.70 -14.49 -6.99
C GLU A 74 5.89 -13.83 -5.64
N THR A 75 4.88 -13.06 -5.24
CA THR A 75 4.87 -12.41 -3.93
C THR A 75 4.88 -13.47 -2.83
N LEU A 76 4.08 -14.54 -2.99
CA LEU A 76 4.05 -15.66 -2.07
C LEU A 76 5.39 -16.38 -1.98
N LYS A 77 6.01 -16.70 -3.13
CA LYS A 77 7.35 -17.32 -3.18
C LYS A 77 8.40 -16.42 -2.50
N THR A 78 8.39 -15.13 -2.82
CA THR A 78 9.35 -14.18 -2.24
C THR A 78 9.23 -14.13 -0.73
N ASN A 79 8.01 -14.10 -0.20
CA ASN A 79 7.75 -13.96 1.22
C ASN A 79 7.96 -15.25 2.02
N LEU A 80 7.64 -16.42 1.45
CA LEU A 80 7.75 -17.70 2.16
C LEU A 80 9.10 -18.41 1.97
N LEU A 81 9.74 -18.23 0.80
CA LEU A 81 10.96 -18.97 0.42
C LEU A 81 12.20 -18.08 0.31
N ASP A 82 12.13 -16.99 -0.47
CA ASP A 82 13.36 -16.27 -0.84
C ASP A 82 13.82 -15.24 0.21
N LYS A 83 12.88 -14.54 0.84
CA LYS A 83 13.10 -13.40 1.74
C LYS A 83 12.28 -13.49 3.02
N ARG A 84 12.12 -14.70 3.54
CA ARG A 84 11.46 -14.94 4.82
C ARG A 84 12.38 -14.44 5.94
N PRO A 85 11.93 -13.53 6.83
CA PRO A 85 12.72 -13.10 7.96
C PRO A 85 12.83 -14.20 9.02
N SER A 86 14.00 -14.28 9.66
CA SER A 86 14.29 -15.18 10.79
C SER A 86 14.54 -14.42 12.09
N SER A 87 14.95 -13.15 12.00
CA SER A 87 15.13 -12.26 13.13
C SER A 87 14.59 -10.85 12.85
N PHE A 88 14.58 -9.99 13.86
CA PHE A 88 14.15 -8.60 13.70
C PHE A 88 15.10 -7.80 12.80
N GLU A 89 16.40 -8.14 12.81
CA GLU A 89 17.41 -7.55 11.94
C GLU A 89 17.12 -7.81 10.44
N ASP A 90 16.58 -8.98 10.10
CA ASP A 90 16.09 -9.28 8.74
C ASP A 90 14.90 -8.38 8.37
N CYS A 91 14.00 -8.10 9.32
CA CYS A 91 12.87 -7.19 9.13
C CYS A 91 13.35 -5.75 8.89
N VAL A 92 14.37 -5.29 9.61
CA VAL A 92 14.99 -3.96 9.40
C VAL A 92 15.68 -3.90 8.03
N THR A 93 16.40 -4.96 7.65
CA THR A 93 17.03 -5.08 6.32
C THR A 93 15.98 -4.99 5.21
N TRP A 94 14.88 -5.75 5.34
CA TRP A 94 13.76 -5.68 4.41
C TRP A 94 13.16 -4.27 4.33
N ALA A 95 12.92 -3.62 5.46
CA ALA A 95 12.36 -2.26 5.51
C ALA A 95 13.29 -1.23 4.84
N ARG A 96 14.62 -1.36 5.02
CA ARG A 96 15.61 -0.46 4.40
C ARG A 96 15.68 -0.62 2.89
N LEU A 97 15.59 -1.86 2.40
CA LEU A 97 15.54 -2.15 0.96
C LEU A 97 14.20 -1.70 0.36
N LEU A 98 13.09 -1.86 1.10
CA LEU A 98 11.78 -1.35 0.70
C LEU A 98 11.80 0.18 0.58
N TRP A 99 12.35 0.89 1.58
CA TRP A 99 12.54 2.34 1.52
C TRP A 99 13.32 2.75 0.27
N GLN A 100 14.44 2.05 0.00
CA GLN A 100 15.28 2.32 -1.18
C GLN A 100 14.48 2.17 -2.46
N ASP A 101 13.69 1.11 -2.56
CA ASP A 101 12.95 0.79 -3.77
C ASP A 101 11.83 1.82 -4.04
N LEU A 102 11.07 2.19 -3.00
CA LEU A 102 9.91 3.07 -3.12
C LEU A 102 10.30 4.53 -3.36
N PHE A 103 11.23 5.08 -2.58
CA PHE A 103 11.49 6.52 -2.53
C PHE A 103 12.73 6.95 -3.32
N SER A 104 13.54 5.99 -3.78
CA SER A 104 14.75 6.26 -4.55
C SER A 104 14.74 5.56 -5.91
N ASN A 105 14.71 4.22 -5.95
CA ASN A 105 14.85 3.47 -7.20
C ASN A 105 13.68 3.66 -8.16
N THR A 106 12.45 3.56 -7.65
CA THR A 106 11.24 3.75 -8.46
C THR A 106 11.18 5.17 -9.04
N ILE A 107 11.60 6.16 -8.25
CA ILE A 107 11.67 7.56 -8.68
C ILE A 107 12.78 7.78 -9.71
N ALA A 108 13.95 7.16 -9.50
CA ALA A 108 15.04 7.20 -10.47
C ALA A 108 14.65 6.51 -11.79
N GLN A 109 13.92 5.39 -11.74
CA GLN A 109 13.36 4.75 -12.93
C GLN A 109 12.35 5.66 -13.64
N LEU A 110 11.48 6.35 -12.89
CA LEU A 110 10.51 7.29 -13.46
C LEU A 110 11.22 8.45 -14.18
N LEU A 111 12.29 9.01 -13.60
CA LEU A 111 13.09 10.07 -14.22
C LEU A 111 13.94 9.58 -15.39
N PHE A 112 14.36 8.31 -15.39
CA PHE A 112 15.02 7.70 -16.55
C PHE A 112 14.06 7.61 -17.75
N ASN A 113 12.80 7.28 -17.49
CA ASN A 113 11.74 7.21 -18.49
C ASN A 113 11.28 8.59 -18.97
N PHE A 114 11.14 9.54 -18.05
CA PHE A 114 10.73 10.91 -18.31
C PHE A 114 11.72 11.88 -17.67
N PRO A 115 12.80 12.26 -18.39
CA PRO A 115 13.76 13.25 -17.92
C PRO A 115 13.12 14.58 -17.51
N ARG A 116 13.83 15.39 -16.73
CA ARG A 116 13.30 16.67 -16.20
C ARG A 116 12.92 17.66 -17.32
N ASP A 117 13.64 17.59 -18.43
CA ASP A 117 13.47 18.38 -19.64
C ASP A 117 12.60 17.66 -20.70
N HIS A 118 11.89 16.59 -20.32
CA HIS A 118 11.05 15.86 -21.25
C HIS A 118 9.90 16.73 -21.77
N VAL A 119 9.82 16.85 -23.09
CA VAL A 119 8.75 17.56 -23.79
C VAL A 119 7.79 16.56 -24.41
N THR A 120 6.50 16.86 -24.32
CA THR A 120 5.45 16.06 -24.96
C THR A 120 5.45 16.25 -26.48
N SER A 121 4.72 15.41 -27.21
CA SER A 121 4.58 15.51 -28.67
C SER A 121 3.99 16.85 -29.15
N THR A 122 3.29 17.58 -28.27
CA THR A 122 2.73 18.91 -28.52
C THR A 122 3.70 20.05 -28.23
N GLY A 123 4.93 19.76 -27.79
CA GLY A 123 5.96 20.75 -27.49
C GLY A 123 5.86 21.41 -26.11
N SER A 124 4.91 20.98 -25.27
CA SER A 124 4.79 21.43 -23.87
C SER A 124 5.57 20.55 -22.91
N ASP A 125 6.09 21.13 -21.83
CA ASP A 125 6.80 20.40 -20.78
C ASP A 125 5.93 19.30 -20.17
N PHE A 126 6.49 18.10 -20.07
CA PHE A 126 5.82 16.96 -19.47
C PHE A 126 5.53 17.18 -17.98
N TRP A 127 6.50 17.73 -17.26
CA TRP A 127 6.40 18.07 -15.84
C TRP A 127 5.79 19.46 -15.65
N SER A 128 4.49 19.56 -15.82
CA SER A 128 3.74 20.81 -15.68
C SER A 128 2.36 20.61 -15.05
N GLY A 129 1.80 21.67 -14.48
CA GLY A 129 0.48 21.66 -13.85
C GLY A 129 0.37 20.67 -12.68
N THR A 130 -0.39 19.59 -12.88
CA THR A 130 -0.59 18.53 -11.87
C THR A 130 0.51 17.46 -11.89
N LYS A 131 1.43 17.47 -12.87
CA LYS A 131 2.58 16.56 -12.91
C LYS A 131 3.81 17.25 -12.31
N ARG A 132 4.01 17.06 -11.01
CA ARG A 132 5.20 17.54 -10.30
C ARG A 132 6.39 16.65 -10.62
N CYS A 133 7.53 17.23 -11.00
CA CYS A 133 8.75 16.48 -11.23
C CYS A 133 9.30 15.97 -9.90
N PRO A 134 9.46 14.65 -9.71
CA PRO A 134 9.98 14.14 -8.46
C PRO A 134 11.51 14.21 -8.38
N HIS A 135 12.04 13.96 -7.19
CA HIS A 135 13.46 13.71 -6.95
C HIS A 135 13.66 12.44 -6.10
N PRO A 136 14.63 11.57 -6.41
CA PRO A 136 14.95 10.41 -5.58
C PRO A 136 15.44 10.88 -4.21
N LEU A 137 14.97 10.26 -3.13
CA LEU A 137 15.50 10.53 -1.80
C LEU A 137 16.80 9.77 -1.57
N GLN A 138 17.63 10.31 -0.68
CA GLN A 138 18.78 9.63 -0.10
C GLN A 138 18.46 9.30 1.35
N PHE A 139 18.71 8.06 1.76
CA PHE A 139 18.40 7.65 3.12
C PHE A 139 19.36 8.35 4.07
N ASP A 140 18.77 8.95 5.09
CA ASP A 140 19.47 9.58 6.21
C ASP A 140 18.93 8.95 7.50
N VAL A 141 19.86 8.52 8.36
CA VAL A 141 19.54 7.92 9.65
C VAL A 141 19.22 8.97 10.70
N GLU A 142 19.64 10.22 10.51
CA GLU A 142 19.33 11.31 11.43
C GLU A 142 17.96 11.94 11.13
N ASP A 143 17.40 11.67 9.95
CA ASP A 143 16.04 12.09 9.61
C ASP A 143 15.01 11.23 10.35
N THR A 144 14.14 11.89 11.11
CA THR A 144 13.13 11.22 11.93
C THR A 144 12.10 10.48 11.10
N THR A 145 11.65 11.05 9.98
CA THR A 145 10.63 10.45 9.11
C THR A 145 11.18 9.20 8.44
N HIS A 146 12.45 9.24 8.02
CA HIS A 146 13.15 8.09 7.46
C HIS A 146 13.23 6.94 8.47
N LEU A 147 13.70 7.22 9.69
CA LEU A 147 13.81 6.20 10.74
C LEU A 147 12.44 5.67 11.21
N GLU A 148 11.44 6.53 11.34
CA GLU A 148 10.08 6.13 11.73
C GLU A 148 9.46 5.19 10.70
N PHE A 149 9.67 5.42 9.40
CA PHE A 149 9.25 4.48 8.36
C PHE A 149 9.91 3.10 8.55
N ILE A 150 11.23 3.07 8.78
CA ILE A 150 11.97 1.80 9.01
C ILE A 150 11.43 1.09 10.26
N SER A 151 11.19 1.84 11.33
CA SER A 151 10.63 1.32 12.59
C SER A 151 9.23 0.72 12.36
N ALA A 152 8.31 1.45 11.73
CA ALA A 152 6.96 0.96 11.49
C ALA A 152 6.95 -0.25 10.54
N ALA A 153 7.66 -0.16 9.42
CA ALA A 153 7.72 -1.24 8.43
C ALA A 153 8.35 -2.52 9.01
N SER A 154 9.46 -2.41 9.74
CA SER A 154 10.13 -3.57 10.33
C SER A 154 9.30 -4.23 11.43
N ASN A 155 8.60 -3.45 12.28
CA ASN A 155 7.73 -3.98 13.32
C ASN A 155 6.48 -4.66 12.75
N LEU A 156 5.85 -4.11 11.71
CA LEU A 156 4.73 -4.76 11.02
C LEU A 156 5.17 -6.05 10.34
N ARG A 157 6.36 -6.03 9.72
CA ARG A 157 6.94 -7.23 9.13
C ARG A 157 7.25 -8.27 10.21
N ALA A 158 7.78 -7.89 11.36
CA ALA A 158 8.05 -8.80 12.46
C ALA A 158 6.74 -9.44 12.98
N GLU A 159 5.70 -8.64 13.14
CA GLU A 159 4.38 -9.10 13.57
C GLU A 159 3.79 -10.14 12.61
N CYS A 160 3.81 -9.90 11.29
CA CYS A 160 3.34 -10.86 10.28
C CYS A 160 3.95 -12.26 10.46
N TYR A 161 5.22 -12.36 10.84
CA TYR A 161 5.95 -13.63 10.96
C TYR A 161 6.08 -14.13 12.41
N GLY A 162 5.41 -13.47 13.37
CA GLY A 162 5.48 -13.82 14.79
C GLY A 162 6.86 -13.60 15.42
N ILE A 163 7.66 -12.69 14.87
CA ILE A 163 8.97 -12.29 15.39
C ILE A 163 8.76 -11.19 16.44
N PRO A 164 9.49 -11.21 17.59
CA PRO A 164 9.42 -10.14 18.57
C PRO A 164 9.73 -8.76 17.97
N GLN A 165 8.79 -7.83 18.15
CA GLN A 165 8.91 -6.44 17.76
C GLN A 165 9.96 -5.70 18.62
N CYS A 166 10.57 -4.65 18.06
CA CYS A 166 11.50 -3.77 18.76
C CYS A 166 11.10 -2.31 18.54
N ARG A 167 10.82 -1.59 19.63
CA ARG A 167 10.47 -0.16 19.59
C ARG A 167 11.64 0.78 19.85
N ASN A 168 12.84 0.23 20.12
CA ASN A 168 14.01 1.02 20.44
C ASN A 168 14.64 1.57 19.16
N LEU A 169 14.45 2.88 18.91
CA LEU A 169 14.96 3.57 17.73
C LEU A 169 16.48 3.53 17.64
N SER A 170 17.21 3.60 18.77
CA SER A 170 18.67 3.51 18.77
C SER A 170 19.16 2.14 18.28
N LYS A 171 18.48 1.07 18.67
CA LYS A 171 18.82 -0.27 18.17
C LYS A 171 18.51 -0.39 16.67
N ILE A 172 17.38 0.17 16.23
CA ILE A 172 17.00 0.16 14.81
C ILE A 172 18.00 0.97 13.98
N SER A 173 18.45 2.13 14.47
CA SER A 173 19.41 2.98 13.77
C SER A 173 20.79 2.33 13.63
N GLU A 174 21.25 1.59 14.64
CA GLU A 174 22.48 0.79 14.55
C GLU A 174 22.36 -0.30 13.47
N ILE A 175 21.25 -1.06 13.47
CA ILE A 175 21.03 -2.14 12.50
C ILE A 175 20.93 -1.56 11.08
N VAL A 176 20.15 -0.49 10.88
CA VAL A 176 19.88 0.05 9.55
C VAL A 176 21.12 0.60 8.87
N GLN A 177 22.08 1.15 9.63
CA GLN A 177 23.36 1.64 9.09
C GLN A 177 24.24 0.50 8.57
N SER A 178 24.10 -0.71 9.11
CA SER A 178 24.86 -1.89 8.67
C SER A 178 24.31 -2.55 7.40
N VAL A 179 23.11 -2.14 6.95
CA VAL A 179 22.44 -2.76 5.79
C VAL A 179 23.12 -2.35 4.49
N VAL A 180 23.57 -3.37 3.74
CA VAL A 180 24.13 -3.17 2.39
C VAL A 180 23.00 -2.97 1.38
N VAL A 181 22.98 -1.81 0.75
CA VAL A 181 21.98 -1.44 -0.26
C VAL A 181 22.58 -1.62 -1.66
N PRO A 182 22.00 -2.48 -2.51
CA PRO A 182 22.47 -2.64 -3.88
C PRO A 182 22.32 -1.34 -4.70
N PRO A 183 23.30 -1.01 -5.57
CA PRO A 183 23.18 0.15 -6.43
C PRO A 183 22.04 -0.05 -7.44
N PHE A 184 21.29 1.02 -7.68
CA PHE A 184 20.21 1.02 -8.67
C PHE A 184 20.77 1.08 -10.09
N VAL A 185 20.24 0.21 -10.97
CA VAL A 185 20.52 0.23 -12.41
C VAL A 185 19.19 0.37 -13.15
N PRO A 186 18.95 1.48 -13.88
CA PRO A 186 17.71 1.69 -14.60
C PRO A 186 17.56 0.66 -15.72
N ARG A 187 16.32 0.18 -15.91
CA ARG A 187 16.00 -0.81 -16.94
C ARG A 187 15.40 -0.11 -18.16
N SER A 188 15.92 -0.42 -19.34
CA SER A 188 15.32 0.02 -20.61
C SER A 188 14.08 -0.80 -20.93
N GLY A 189 13.03 -0.16 -21.44
CA GLY A 189 11.79 -0.82 -21.85
C GLY A 189 10.75 -1.01 -20.72
N VAL A 190 11.00 -0.50 -19.51
CA VAL A 190 9.95 -0.39 -18.49
C VAL A 190 8.91 0.60 -18.99
N ARG A 191 7.69 0.14 -19.24
CA ARG A 191 6.59 1.02 -19.67
C ARG A 191 5.90 1.60 -18.45
N ILE A 192 5.81 2.92 -18.36
CA ILE A 192 5.10 3.63 -17.28
C ILE A 192 3.81 4.19 -17.87
N ASP A 193 2.67 3.85 -17.27
CA ASP A 193 1.37 4.33 -17.74
C ASP A 193 1.18 5.79 -17.31
N VAL A 194 1.00 6.67 -18.30
CA VAL A 194 0.81 8.11 -18.09
C VAL A 194 -0.67 8.43 -17.95
N THR A 195 -1.52 7.65 -18.62
CA THR A 195 -2.98 7.81 -18.60
C THR A 195 -3.69 6.60 -18.01
N GLU A 196 -4.92 6.81 -17.55
CA GLU A 196 -5.75 5.73 -17.02
C GLU A 196 -6.11 4.68 -18.09
N ALA A 197 -6.34 5.13 -19.33
CA ALA A 197 -6.60 4.24 -20.46
C ALA A 197 -5.43 3.26 -20.72
N GLU A 198 -4.19 3.73 -20.59
CA GLU A 198 -2.99 2.88 -20.71
C GLU A 198 -2.90 1.85 -19.57
N ALA A 199 -3.17 2.30 -18.33
CA ALA A 199 -3.15 1.42 -17.16
C ALA A 199 -4.21 0.30 -17.25
N GLN A 200 -5.43 0.65 -17.68
CA GLN A 200 -6.52 -0.32 -17.87
C GLN A 200 -6.22 -1.32 -18.99
N ALA A 201 -5.67 -0.84 -20.12
CA ALA A 201 -5.27 -1.70 -21.23
C ALA A 201 -4.21 -2.73 -20.82
N ARG A 202 -3.29 -2.36 -19.91
CA ARG A 202 -2.27 -3.29 -19.39
C ARG A 202 -2.86 -4.35 -18.49
N SER A 203 -3.77 -4.00 -17.58
CA SER A 203 -4.42 -4.98 -16.70
C SER A 203 -5.25 -6.01 -17.48
N ALA A 204 -5.75 -5.63 -18.65
CA ALA A 204 -6.51 -6.51 -19.54
C ALA A 204 -5.63 -7.34 -20.50
N ALA A 205 -4.30 -7.17 -20.46
CA ALA A 205 -3.41 -7.90 -21.34
C ALA A 205 -3.42 -9.41 -21.00
N PRO A 206 -3.48 -10.30 -22.00
CA PRO A 206 -3.47 -11.74 -21.78
C PRO A 206 -2.14 -12.18 -21.14
N MET A 207 -2.23 -13.20 -20.29
CA MET A 207 -1.08 -13.75 -19.57
C MET A 207 -0.05 -14.32 -20.55
N THR A 208 1.15 -13.75 -20.58
CA THR A 208 2.19 -14.08 -21.57
C THR A 208 3.23 -15.11 -21.10
N ASP A 209 3.34 -15.39 -19.80
CA ASP A 209 4.47 -16.15 -19.23
C ASP A 209 4.02 -17.40 -18.43
N THR A 210 3.38 -18.34 -19.13
CA THR A 210 2.90 -19.61 -18.57
C THR A 210 4.04 -20.47 -18.00
N SER A 211 5.22 -20.45 -18.60
CA SER A 211 6.38 -21.24 -18.13
C SER A 211 6.87 -20.77 -16.75
N ARG A 212 6.89 -19.46 -16.50
CA ARG A 212 7.26 -18.90 -15.19
C ARG A 212 6.24 -19.27 -14.12
N LEU A 213 4.96 -19.24 -14.45
CA LEU A 213 3.87 -19.66 -13.58
C LEU A 213 4.01 -21.13 -13.14
N GLU A 214 4.31 -22.05 -14.07
CA GLU A 214 4.54 -23.46 -13.76
C GLU A 214 5.72 -23.67 -12.81
N LYS A 215 6.82 -22.93 -13.00
CA LYS A 215 8.00 -22.97 -12.12
C LYS A 215 7.66 -22.50 -10.71
N LEU A 216 6.89 -21.41 -10.58
CA LEU A 216 6.43 -20.90 -9.28
C LEU A 216 5.55 -21.92 -8.57
N GLN A 217 4.61 -22.52 -9.28
CA GLN A 217 3.73 -23.55 -8.75
C GLN A 217 4.51 -24.75 -8.22
N LYS A 218 5.51 -25.22 -8.98
CA LYS A 218 6.37 -26.33 -8.55
C LYS A 218 7.17 -25.98 -7.29
N ALA A 219 7.74 -24.78 -7.23
CA ALA A 219 8.48 -24.31 -6.06
C ALA A 219 7.57 -24.23 -4.81
N LEU A 220 6.38 -23.65 -4.95
CA LEU A 220 5.42 -23.52 -3.85
C LEU A 220 4.86 -24.87 -3.40
N ARG A 221 4.56 -25.80 -4.33
CA ARG A 221 4.13 -27.17 -3.98
C ARG A 221 5.20 -27.97 -3.24
N SER A 222 6.48 -27.70 -3.51
CA SER A 222 7.60 -28.35 -2.82
C SER A 222 7.81 -27.81 -1.40
N PHE A 223 7.17 -26.71 -1.04
CA PHE A 223 7.23 -26.15 0.32
C PHE A 223 6.40 -27.00 1.28
N SER A 224 7.06 -27.86 2.05
CA SER A 224 6.42 -28.80 2.99
C SER A 224 6.50 -28.39 4.47
N ASN A 225 7.07 -27.22 4.78
CA ASN A 225 7.24 -26.72 6.16
C ASN A 225 6.02 -25.93 6.65
N THR A 226 4.82 -26.46 6.45
CA THR A 226 3.56 -25.83 6.89
C THR A 226 3.28 -26.00 8.39
N SER A 227 3.91 -26.97 9.06
CA SER A 227 3.53 -27.35 10.43
C SER A 227 4.06 -26.43 11.54
N THR A 228 5.12 -25.65 11.28
CA THR A 228 5.79 -24.83 12.31
C THR A 228 5.76 -23.33 12.03
N LEU A 229 5.26 -22.90 10.87
CA LEU A 229 5.18 -21.50 10.50
C LEU A 229 3.76 -20.99 10.72
N HIS A 230 3.60 -20.10 11.70
CA HIS A 230 2.38 -19.33 11.89
C HIS A 230 2.57 -17.93 11.31
N ILE A 231 1.61 -17.48 10.50
CA ILE A 231 1.58 -16.14 9.94
C ILE A 231 0.42 -15.39 10.59
N ASN A 232 0.73 -14.27 11.23
CA ASN A 232 -0.27 -13.37 11.79
C ASN A 232 -0.85 -12.54 10.66
N VAL A 233 -2.17 -12.64 10.47
CA VAL A 233 -2.89 -11.81 9.51
C VAL A 233 -3.03 -10.42 10.10
N ILE A 234 -2.51 -9.41 9.40
CA ILE A 234 -2.65 -8.02 9.80
C ILE A 234 -3.98 -7.49 9.25
N GLU A 235 -4.77 -6.89 10.13
CA GLU A 235 -6.00 -6.17 9.80
C GLU A 235 -5.83 -4.70 10.12
N PHE A 236 -6.31 -3.82 9.24
CA PHE A 236 -6.14 -2.40 9.48
C PHE A 236 -7.02 -1.90 10.62
N GLU A 237 -6.37 -1.43 11.67
CA GLU A 237 -6.98 -0.70 12.77
C GLU A 237 -6.34 0.70 12.88
N LYS A 238 -7.17 1.74 12.77
CA LYS A 238 -6.78 3.15 12.79
C LYS A 238 -6.84 3.76 14.20
N ASP A 239 -7.57 3.12 15.12
CA ASP A 239 -7.86 3.62 16.46
C ASP A 239 -6.95 3.06 17.56
N ASP A 240 -6.05 2.14 17.20
CA ASP A 240 -4.96 1.69 18.06
C ASP A 240 -3.64 2.38 17.65
N ASP A 241 -3.14 3.23 18.54
CA ASP A 241 -1.91 4.00 18.32
C ASP A 241 -0.63 3.17 18.56
N THR A 242 -0.75 1.92 18.97
CA THR A 242 0.39 1.06 19.30
C THR A 242 0.76 0.08 18.18
N ASN A 243 -0.11 -0.12 17.19
CA ASN A 243 0.03 -1.16 16.17
C ASN A 243 0.88 -0.77 14.93
N PHE A 244 1.47 0.44 14.90
CA PHE A 244 2.26 0.95 13.78
C PHE A 244 1.53 1.14 12.44
N HIS A 245 0.21 0.91 12.34
CA HIS A 245 -0.53 1.05 11.08
C HIS A 245 -0.53 2.49 10.59
N MET A 246 -0.97 3.41 11.44
CA MET A 246 -1.01 4.84 11.10
C MET A 246 0.39 5.43 11.01
N ASP A 247 1.36 4.91 11.76
CA ASP A 247 2.74 5.40 11.71
C ASP A 247 3.38 5.03 10.37
N PHE A 248 3.16 3.80 9.87
CA PHE A 248 3.59 3.39 8.52
C PHE A 248 2.92 4.24 7.45
N ILE A 249 1.60 4.41 7.50
CA ILE A 249 0.86 5.17 6.46
C ILE A 249 1.31 6.64 6.44
N THR A 250 1.46 7.27 7.61
CA THR A 250 1.86 8.67 7.73
C THR A 250 3.28 8.88 7.21
N THR A 251 4.23 8.06 7.67
CA THR A 251 5.64 8.18 7.25
C THR A 251 5.82 7.85 5.77
N ALA A 252 5.20 6.78 5.27
CA ALA A 252 5.25 6.42 3.85
C ALA A 252 4.66 7.53 2.96
N SER A 253 3.53 8.11 3.37
CA SER A 253 2.93 9.24 2.66
C SER A 253 3.84 10.46 2.68
N ASN A 254 4.42 10.81 3.82
CA ASN A 254 5.27 12.00 3.94
C ASN A 254 6.58 11.86 3.15
N LEU A 255 7.20 10.68 3.12
CA LEU A 255 8.37 10.40 2.26
C LEU A 255 8.02 10.53 0.77
N ARG A 256 6.85 10.02 0.37
CA ARG A 256 6.37 10.21 -1.00
C ARG A 256 5.98 11.66 -1.27
N ALA A 257 5.46 12.39 -0.28
CA ALA A 257 5.16 13.81 -0.42
C ALA A 257 6.47 14.59 -0.66
N GLU A 258 7.53 14.27 0.08
CA GLU A 258 8.87 14.83 -0.11
C GLU A 258 9.38 14.57 -1.53
N ASN A 259 9.28 13.33 -2.04
CA ASN A 259 9.68 13.02 -3.42
C ASN A 259 9.12 14.00 -4.47
N TYR A 260 7.91 14.54 -4.27
CA TYR A 260 7.19 15.39 -5.22
C TYR A 260 7.02 16.83 -4.71
N GLU A 261 7.75 17.24 -3.67
CA GLU A 261 7.67 18.57 -3.06
C GLU A 261 6.22 18.95 -2.64
N ILE A 262 5.49 17.99 -2.08
CA ILE A 262 4.15 18.16 -1.53
C ILE A 262 4.27 18.41 -0.01
N PRO A 263 3.54 19.39 0.55
CA PRO A 263 3.54 19.62 2.00
C PRO A 263 3.11 18.37 2.78
N PRO A 264 3.84 17.98 3.84
CA PRO A 264 3.53 16.78 4.61
C PRO A 264 2.23 16.95 5.41
N ALA A 265 1.67 15.82 5.87
CA ALA A 265 0.57 15.81 6.83
C ALA A 265 1.06 15.31 8.19
N ASP A 266 0.48 15.85 9.27
CA ASP A 266 0.64 15.28 10.59
C ASP A 266 -0.17 13.98 10.73
N ARG A 267 0.07 13.26 11.83
CA ARG A 267 -0.60 11.99 12.12
C ARG A 267 -2.12 12.12 12.21
N LEU A 268 -2.62 13.22 12.77
CA LEU A 268 -4.06 13.45 12.94
C LEU A 268 -4.75 13.64 11.57
N LYS A 269 -4.22 14.52 10.72
CA LYS A 269 -4.73 14.72 9.36
C LYS A 269 -4.63 13.44 8.54
N SER A 270 -3.51 12.73 8.67
CA SER A 270 -3.31 11.43 8.02
C SER A 270 -4.37 10.41 8.45
N LYS A 271 -4.66 10.32 9.75
CA LYS A 271 -5.70 9.44 10.31
C LYS A 271 -7.11 9.78 9.82
N LEU A 272 -7.45 11.06 9.73
CA LEU A 272 -8.75 11.50 9.21
C LEU A 272 -8.94 11.08 7.75
N ILE A 273 -7.93 11.28 6.91
CA ILE A 273 -7.99 11.00 5.47
C ILE A 273 -7.88 9.49 5.20
N ALA A 274 -6.81 8.84 5.65
CA ALA A 274 -6.55 7.42 5.36
C ALA A 274 -7.53 6.48 6.10
N GLY A 275 -8.02 6.89 7.27
CA GLY A 275 -9.04 6.17 8.02
C GLY A 275 -10.48 6.41 7.53
N LYS A 276 -10.68 7.23 6.49
CA LYS A 276 -11.99 7.67 5.98
C LYS A 276 -12.94 8.09 7.11
N ILE A 277 -12.43 8.87 8.07
CA ILE A 277 -13.21 9.24 9.26
C ILE A 277 -14.31 10.22 8.86
N ILE A 278 -15.57 9.83 9.08
CA ILE A 278 -16.73 10.70 8.91
C ILE A 278 -16.86 11.56 10.17
N PRO A 279 -16.73 12.90 10.06
CA PRO A 279 -16.93 13.77 11.21
C PRO A 279 -18.34 13.62 11.77
N ALA A 280 -18.46 13.39 13.07
CA ALA A 280 -19.73 13.26 13.75
C ALA A 280 -19.75 14.12 15.02
N ILE A 281 -20.88 14.76 15.29
CA ILE A 281 -21.11 15.53 16.51
C ILE A 281 -22.50 15.22 17.07
N ALA A 282 -22.60 15.10 18.40
CA ALA A 282 -23.82 14.68 19.07
C ALA A 282 -25.02 15.59 18.75
N THR A 283 -24.81 16.88 18.55
CA THR A 283 -25.88 17.86 18.26
C THR A 283 -26.61 17.54 16.95
N THR A 284 -25.87 17.18 15.89
CA THR A 284 -26.48 16.78 14.61
C THR A 284 -27.24 15.47 14.77
N THR A 285 -26.67 14.48 15.48
CA THR A 285 -27.33 13.20 15.75
C THR A 285 -28.64 13.39 16.52
N SER A 286 -28.64 14.22 17.56
CA SER A 286 -29.84 14.51 18.35
C SER A 286 -30.92 15.21 17.53
N LEU A 287 -30.55 16.15 16.67
CA LEU A 287 -31.49 16.85 15.80
C LEU A 287 -32.14 15.89 14.81
N VAL A 288 -31.33 15.08 14.10
CA VAL A 288 -31.83 14.10 13.13
C VAL A 288 -32.73 13.07 13.81
N ALA A 289 -32.33 12.53 14.97
CA ALA A 289 -33.15 11.61 15.75
C ALA A 289 -34.49 12.23 16.16
N GLY A 290 -34.50 13.51 16.58
CA GLY A 290 -35.72 14.24 16.90
C GLY A 290 -36.69 14.32 15.72
N LEU A 291 -36.18 14.61 14.51
CA LEU A 291 -37.01 14.65 13.28
C LEU A 291 -37.56 13.26 12.93
N VAL A 292 -36.76 12.19 13.09
CA VAL A 292 -37.22 10.81 12.90
C VAL A 292 -38.37 10.48 13.86
N CYS A 293 -38.28 10.90 15.13
CA CYS A 293 -39.36 10.72 16.10
C CYS A 293 -40.64 11.48 15.72
N LEU A 294 -40.54 12.68 15.11
CA LEU A 294 -41.73 13.40 14.62
C LEU A 294 -42.42 12.68 13.45
N GLU A 295 -41.66 12.08 12.54
CA GLU A 295 -42.22 11.25 11.46
C GLU A 295 -42.86 9.98 12.02
N LEU A 296 -42.27 9.37 13.06
CA LEU A 296 -42.84 8.19 13.74
C LEU A 296 -44.26 8.47 14.26
N LEU A 297 -44.53 9.66 14.82
CA LEU A 297 -45.87 10.04 15.28
C LEU A 297 -46.91 10.02 14.16
N LYS A 298 -46.54 10.40 12.93
CA LYS A 298 -47.44 10.34 11.78
C LYS A 298 -47.77 8.90 11.41
N VAL A 299 -46.77 8.02 11.42
CA VAL A 299 -46.95 6.59 11.15
C VAL A 299 -47.87 5.96 12.20
N CYS A 300 -47.64 6.24 13.49
CA CYS A 300 -48.50 5.73 14.57
C CYS A 300 -49.95 6.20 14.43
N ASN A 301 -50.19 7.47 14.10
CA ASN A 301 -51.54 8.00 13.90
C ASN A 301 -52.25 7.45 12.65
N TYR A 302 -51.50 6.98 11.63
CA TYR A 302 -52.07 6.34 10.43
C TYR A 302 -52.41 4.85 10.63
N VAL A 303 -51.93 4.23 11.70
CA VAL A 303 -52.11 2.78 11.99
C VAL A 303 -53.19 2.54 13.06
N SER A 304 -53.78 3.60 13.63
CA SER A 304 -55.01 3.47 14.44
C SER A 304 -56.23 3.32 13.52
N PRO A 305 -57.04 2.24 13.65
CA PRO A 305 -58.32 2.10 12.96
C PRO A 305 -59.36 3.11 13.43
#